data_AF-A0A961DM29-F1
#
_entry.id   AF-A0A961DM29-F1
#
_cell.length_a   1.000
_cell.length_b   1.000
_cell.length_c   1.000
_cell.angle_alpha   90.00
_cell.angle_beta   90.00
_cell.angle_gamma   90.00
#
_symmetry.space_group_name_H-M   'P 1'
#
loop_
_entity.id
_entity.type
_entity.pdbx_description
1 polymer ?
#
loop_
_entity_poly.entity_id
_entity_poly.type
_entity_poly.pdbx_seq_one_letter_code
_entity_poly.pdbx_strand_id
1 'polypeptide(L)' 'MPDPTLVFAYLCARLGIDPRDERGMTTTEVAVVTFLLVGMAIVVLGVIYTAAKGNADNIPTPEQPGP' A
#
# COMPACT_ATOMS: atom_id res chain seq x y z
N MET A 1 -16.74 -10.51 2.34
CA MET A 1 -15.53 -9.75 1.95
C MET A 1 -15.77 -9.22 0.54
N PRO A 2 -15.51 -7.94 0.25
CA PRO A 2 -15.65 -7.44 -1.12
C PRO A 2 -14.71 -8.22 -2.05
N ASP A 3 -15.22 -8.65 -3.20
CA ASP A 3 -14.43 -9.38 -4.19
C ASP A 3 -13.35 -8.44 -4.76
N PRO A 4 -12.05 -8.73 -4.55
CA PRO A 4 -10.96 -7.86 -5.00
C PRO A 4 -10.96 -7.67 -6.52
N THR A 5 -11.48 -8.63 -7.27
CA THR A 5 -11.61 -8.58 -8.74
C THR A 5 -12.64 -7.53 -9.15
N LEU A 6 -13.76 -7.47 -8.45
CA LEU A 6 -14.81 -6.46 -8.67
C LEU A 6 -14.35 -5.05 -8.28
N VAL A 7 -13.59 -4.93 -7.19
CA VAL A 7 -13.01 -3.65 -6.76
C VAL A 7 -11.99 -3.15 -7.80
N PHE A 8 -11.14 -4.04 -8.31
CA PHE A 8 -10.18 -3.72 -9.35
C PHE A 8 -10.87 -3.28 -10.65
N ALA A 9 -11.86 -4.05 -11.13
CA ALA A 9 -12.62 -3.69 -12.32
C ALA A 9 -13.35 -2.35 -12.20
N TYR A 10 -13.93 -2.06 -11.02
CA TYR A 10 -14.56 -0.77 -10.74
C TYR A 10 -13.54 0.38 -10.77
N LEU A 11 -12.36 0.20 -10.17
CA LEU A 11 -11.30 1.21 -10.19
C LEU A 11 -10.77 1.46 -11.59
N CYS A 12 -10.54 0.42 -12.38
CA CYS A 12 -10.16 0.54 -13.79
C CYS A 12 -11.20 1.31 -14.59
N ALA A 13 -12.49 0.96 -14.46
CA ALA A 13 -13.58 1.67 -15.12
C ALA A 13 -13.68 3.14 -14.66
N ARG A 14 -13.47 3.43 -13.37
CA ARG A 14 -13.52 4.79 -12.82
C ARG A 14 -12.36 5.66 -13.29
N LEU A 15 -11.20 5.06 -13.50
CA LEU A 15 -9.98 5.75 -13.96
C LEU A 15 -9.85 5.78 -15.48
N GLY A 16 -10.80 5.18 -16.22
CA GLY A 16 -10.75 5.11 -17.69
C GLY A 16 -9.64 4.22 -18.22
N ILE A 17 -9.09 3.32 -17.38
CA ILE A 17 -8.05 2.38 -17.77
C ILE A 17 -8.74 1.16 -18.36
N ASP A 18 -8.53 0.90 -19.65
CA ASP A 18 -8.94 -0.36 -20.29
C ASP A 18 -7.80 -1.39 -20.19
N PRO A 19 -7.88 -2.37 -19.27
CA PRO A 19 -6.85 -3.40 -19.14
C PRO A 19 -6.81 -4.37 -20.35
N ARG A 20 -7.76 -4.25 -21.29
CA ARG A 20 -7.84 -5.08 -22.50
C ARG A 20 -7.37 -4.36 -23.76
N ASP A 21 -7.03 -3.07 -23.69
CA ASP A 21 -6.44 -2.38 -24.84
C ASP A 21 -4.94 -2.69 -24.93
N GLU A 22 -4.57 -3.54 -25.89
CA GLU A 22 -3.18 -3.92 -26.17
C GLU A 22 -2.39 -2.79 -26.86
N ARG A 23 -3.03 -1.67 -27.21
CA ARG A 23 -2.38 -0.47 -27.76
C ARG A 23 -1.70 0.33 -26.65
N GLY A 24 -0.61 -0.21 -26.12
CA GLY A 24 0.44 0.48 -25.36
C GLY A 24 -0.03 1.60 -24.42
N MET A 25 -0.12 1.28 -23.12
CA MET A 25 -0.46 2.21 -22.04
C MET A 25 0.19 3.59 -22.24
N THR A 26 -0.64 4.62 -22.35
CA THR A 26 -0.20 6.01 -22.52
C THR A 26 0.55 6.49 -21.27
N THR A 27 1.47 7.45 -21.41
CA THR A 27 2.30 7.96 -20.30
C THR A 27 1.50 8.46 -19.10
N THR A 28 0.25 8.91 -19.31
CA THR A 28 -0.67 9.32 -18.24
C THR A 28 -1.17 8.14 -17.41
N GLU A 29 -1.52 7.03 -18.05
CA GLU A 29 -2.01 5.83 -17.35
C GLU A 29 -0.89 5.18 -16.52
N VAL A 30 0.34 5.13 -17.05
CA VAL A 30 1.51 4.68 -16.31
C VAL A 30 1.73 5.52 -15.06
N ALA A 31 1.57 6.85 -15.16
CA ALA A 31 1.71 7.75 -14.02
C ALA A 31 0.66 7.45 -12.94
N VAL A 32 -0.61 7.27 -13.32
CA VAL A 32 -1.70 6.94 -12.38
C VAL A 32 -1.43 5.63 -11.65
N VAL A 33 -1.03 4.57 -12.37
CA VAL A 33 -0.70 3.27 -11.77
C VAL A 33 0.50 3.41 -10.83
N THR A 34 1.54 4.14 -11.23
CA THR A 34 2.72 4.37 -10.39
C THR A 34 2.35 5.10 -9.09
N PHE A 35 1.52 6.15 -9.16
CA PHE A 35 1.05 6.85 -7.97
C PHE A 35 0.24 5.96 -7.04
N LEU A 36 -0.62 5.09 -7.58
CA LEU A 36 -1.38 4.12 -6.78
C LEU A 36 -0.46 3.10 -6.09
N LEU A 37 0.53 2.56 -6.80
CA LEU A 37 1.48 1.60 -6.26
C LEU A 37 2.35 2.22 -5.16
N VAL A 38 2.88 3.43 -5.39
CA VAL A 38 3.65 4.17 -4.39
C VAL A 38 2.79 4.50 -3.17
N GLY A 39 1.55 4.95 -3.37
CA GLY A 39 0.61 5.22 -2.29
C GLY A 39 0.36 3.99 -1.42
N MET A 40 0.11 2.83 -2.04
CA MET A 40 -0.06 1.57 -1.32
C MET A 40 1.20 1.17 -0.54
N ALA A 41 2.39 1.34 -1.12
CA ALA A 41 3.65 1.04 -0.44
C ALA A 41 3.83 1.89 0.84
N ILE A 42 3.52 3.20 0.76
CA ILE A 42 3.58 4.10 1.92
C ILE A 42 2.59 3.68 3.01
N VAL A 43 1.36 3.31 2.63
CA VAL A 43 0.34 2.84 3.58
C VAL A 43 0.80 1.58 4.31
N VAL A 44 1.29 0.58 3.56
CA VAL A 44 1.81 -0.67 4.15
C VAL A 44 2.98 -0.40 5.09
N LEU A 45 3.91 0.46 4.69
CA LEU A 45 5.04 0.86 5.54
C LEU A 45 4.54 1.52 6.84
N GLY A 46 3.56 2.41 6.77
CA GLY A 46 2.97 3.07 7.94
C GLY A 46 2.33 2.08 8.92
N VAL A 47 1.60 1.09 8.42
CA VAL A 47 1.00 0.03 9.24
C VAL A 47 2.09 -0.81 9.93
N ILE A 48 3.12 -1.23 9.19
CA ILE A 48 4.21 -2.02 9.78
C ILE A 48 4.98 -1.19 10.82
N TYR A 49 5.28 0.07 10.53
CA TYR A 49 5.99 0.97 11.44
C TYR A 49 5.22 1.16 12.75
N THR A 50 3.91 1.43 12.67
CA THR A 50 3.07 1.60 13.86
C THR A 50 2.99 0.33 14.70
N ALA A 51 2.85 -0.84 14.07
CA ALA A 51 2.87 -2.13 14.76
C ALA A 51 4.24 -2.41 15.42
N ALA A 52 5.34 -2.17 14.71
CA ALA A 52 6.69 -2.38 15.22
C ALA A 52 7.01 -1.47 16.41
N LYS A 53 6.61 -0.19 16.31
CA LYS A 53 6.77 0.77 17.40
C LYS A 53 5.97 0.37 18.63
N GLY A 54 4.70 -0.02 18.45
CA GLY A 54 3.87 -0.53 19.54
C GLY A 54 4.49 -1.75 20.23
N ASN A 55 5.12 -2.65 19.48
CA ASN A 55 5.84 -3.78 20.08
C ASN A 55 7.08 -3.34 20.86
N ALA A 56 7.88 -2.42 20.31
CA ALA A 56 9.08 -1.90 20.96
C ALA A 56 8.76 -1.16 22.27
N ASP A 57 7.68 -0.37 22.28
CA ASP A 57 7.24 0.40 23.46
C ASP A 57 6.72 -0.51 24.60
N ASN A 58 6.38 -1.77 24.31
CA ASN A 58 5.89 -2.74 25.29
C ASN A 58 6.95 -3.73 25.81
N ILE A 59 8.19 -3.67 25.31
CA ILE A 59 9.29 -4.46 25.88
C ILE A 59 9.77 -3.72 27.13
N PRO A 60 9.71 -4.33 28.34
CA PRO A 60 10.23 -3.71 29.54
C PRO A 60 11.71 -3.39 29.34
N THR A 61 12.11 -2.15 29.63
CA THR A 61 13.51 -1.76 29.64
C THR A 61 14.24 -2.70 30.60
N PRO A 62 15.30 -3.41 30.18
CA PRO A 62 16.04 -4.27 31.09
C PRO A 62 16.54 -3.44 32.28
N GLU A 63 16.30 -3.89 33.50
CA GLU A 63 16.93 -3.30 34.68
C GLU A 63 18.44 -3.40 34.46
N GLN A 64 19.11 -2.24 34.29
CA GLN A 64 20.56 -2.22 34.39
C GLN A 64 20.92 -2.78 35.76
N PRO A 65 21.78 -3.82 35.84
CA PRO A 65 22.28 -4.26 37.13
C PRO A 65 22.84 -3.02 37.84
N GLY A 66 22.30 -2.73 39.01
CA GLY A 66 22.80 -1.64 39.86
C GLY A 66 24.29 -1.86 40.15
N PRO A 67 25.03 -0.77 40.45
CA PRO A 67 26.47 -0.82 40.70
C PRO A 67 26.88 -1.82 41.77
#